data_AF-A0AA96RLJ4-F1
#
_entry.id   AF-A0AA96RLJ4-F1
#
_cell.length_a   1.000
_cell.length_b   1.000
_cell.length_c   1.000
_cell.angle_alpha   90.00
_cell.angle_beta   90.00
_cell.angle_gamma   90.00
#
_symmetry.space_group_name_H-M   'P 1'
#
loop_
_entity.id
_entity.type
_entity.pdbx_description
1 polymer ?
#
loop_
_entity_poly.entity_id
_entity_poly.type
_entity_poly.pdbx_seq_one_letter_code
_entity_poly.pdbx_strand_id
1 'polypeptide(L)'
;MKDSHKATWLKRKKLGRSKYLMYFGLLPWGLALTILTSFLEFLSYGSIESTWVSIRFIIFMFIGFFVANARWNAMERRFEPPAPRRP
;
A
#
# COMPACT_ATOMS: atom_id res chain seq x y z
N MET A 1 17.22 -2.25 -18.77
CA MET A 1 16.44 -2.52 -17.53
C MET A 1 15.62 -1.32 -17.00
N LYS A 2 16.11 -0.07 -17.04
CA LYS A 2 15.36 1.13 -16.57
C LYS A 2 14.01 1.35 -17.28
N ASP A 3 13.92 1.04 -18.57
CA ASP A 3 12.71 1.27 -19.37
C ASP A 3 11.53 0.35 -18.99
N SER A 4 11.82 -0.87 -18.53
CA SER A 4 10.79 -1.83 -18.09
C SER A 4 10.07 -1.35 -16.82
N HIS A 5 10.81 -0.79 -15.86
CA HIS A 5 10.22 -0.20 -14.65
C HIS A 5 9.41 1.07 -14.96
N LYS A 6 9.89 1.89 -15.91
CA LYS A 6 9.16 3.09 -16.36
C LYS A 6 7.86 2.72 -17.07
N ALA A 7 7.86 1.73 -17.95
CA ALA A 7 6.66 1.23 -18.62
C ALA A 7 5.63 0.67 -17.62
N THR A 8 6.11 -0.09 -16.62
CA THR A 8 5.27 -0.63 -15.54
C THR A 8 4.66 0.49 -14.69
N TRP A 9 5.45 1.53 -14.38
CA TRP A 9 4.97 2.70 -13.67
C TRP A 9 3.92 3.47 -14.49
N LEU A 10 4.13 3.70 -15.78
CA LEU A 10 3.15 4.37 -16.65
C LEU A 10 1.82 3.60 -16.72
N LYS A 11 1.86 2.27 -16.80
CA LYS A 11 0.65 1.43 -16.71
C LYS A 11 -0.07 1.60 -15.37
N ARG A 12 0.68 1.61 -14.26
CA ARG A 12 0.14 1.83 -12.89
C ARG A 12 -0.39 3.24 -12.69
N LYS A 13 0.24 4.23 -13.32
CA LYS A 13 -0.20 5.63 -13.27
C LYS A 13 -1.54 5.82 -13.99
N LYS A 14 -1.77 5.11 -15.10
CA LYS A 14 -3.04 5.15 -15.86
C LYS A 14 -4.25 4.67 -15.04
N LEU A 15 -4.05 3.82 -14.03
CA LEU A 15 -5.11 3.41 -13.10
C LEU A 15 -5.59 4.55 -12.19
N GLY A 16 -4.77 5.59 -12.01
CA GLY A 16 -5.04 6.71 -11.11
C GLY A 16 -4.60 6.43 -9.67
N ARG A 17 -4.25 7.51 -8.97
CA ARG A 17 -3.69 7.46 -7.61
C ARG A 17 -4.60 6.76 -6.61
N SER A 18 -5.90 7.06 -6.62
CA SER A 18 -6.86 6.46 -5.69
C SER A 18 -6.95 4.93 -5.84
N LYS A 19 -7.12 4.43 -7.07
CA LYS A 19 -7.15 2.98 -7.34
C LYS A 19 -5.82 2.33 -7.00
N TYR A 20 -4.70 2.99 -7.30
CA TYR A 20 -3.38 2.47 -6.93
C TYR A 20 -3.22 2.30 -5.42
N LEU A 21 -3.59 3.31 -4.63
CA LEU A 21 -3.55 3.26 -3.17
C LEU A 21 -4.44 2.15 -2.62
N MET A 22 -5.60 1.92 -3.22
CA MET A 22 -6.53 0.88 -2.80
C MET A 22 -5.99 -0.53 -3.10
N TYR A 23 -5.54 -0.79 -4.33
CA TYR A 23 -5.07 -2.11 -4.75
C TYR A 23 -3.67 -2.48 -4.22
N PHE A 24 -2.77 -1.50 -4.10
CA PHE A 24 -1.37 -1.76 -3.71
C PHE A 24 -1.05 -1.33 -2.28
N GLY A 25 -1.94 -0.58 -1.62
CA GLY A 25 -1.83 -0.18 -0.22
C GLY A 25 -2.87 -0.87 0.63
N LEU A 26 -4.11 -0.41 0.57
CA LEU A 26 -5.16 -0.79 1.53
C LEU A 26 -5.45 -2.29 1.56
N LEU A 27 -5.69 -2.91 0.40
CA LEU A 27 -6.07 -4.32 0.32
C LEU A 27 -4.96 -5.28 0.81
N PRO A 28 -3.72 -5.22 0.27
CA PRO A 28 -2.68 -6.15 0.69
C PRO A 28 -2.18 -5.87 2.11
N TRP A 29 -2.12 -4.62 2.55
CA TRP A 29 -1.63 -4.32 3.91
C TRP A 29 -2.71 -4.46 4.97
N GLY A 30 -3.89 -3.88 4.77
CA GLY A 30 -4.99 -3.97 5.72
C GLY A 30 -5.52 -5.39 5.83
N LEU A 31 -6.03 -5.94 4.73
CA LEU A 31 -6.70 -7.24 4.75
C LEU A 31 -5.71 -8.39 5.00
N ALA A 32 -4.60 -8.43 4.26
CA ALA A 32 -3.70 -9.58 4.34
C ALA A 32 -2.93 -9.62 5.66
N LEU A 33 -2.45 -8.50 6.21
CA LEU A 33 -1.79 -8.52 7.53
C LEU A 33 -2.76 -8.82 8.66
N THR A 34 -4.01 -8.33 8.58
CA THR A 34 -5.01 -8.68 9.59
C THR A 34 -5.27 -10.17 9.58
N ILE A 35 -5.54 -10.77 8.40
CA ILE A 35 -5.75 -12.21 8.29
C ILE A 35 -4.52 -12.99 8.78
N LEU A 36 -3.32 -12.59 8.36
CA LEU A 36 -2.08 -13.25 8.74
C LEU A 36 -1.85 -13.19 10.26
N THR A 37 -2.00 -12.01 10.87
CA THR A 37 -1.77 -11.83 12.30
C THR A 37 -2.87 -12.46 13.15
N SER A 38 -4.13 -12.42 12.72
CA SER A 38 -5.22 -13.14 13.38
C SER A 38 -5.06 -14.65 13.29
N PHE A 39 -4.55 -15.17 12.17
CA PHE A 39 -4.23 -16.58 12.03
C PHE A 39 -3.08 -17.00 12.96
N LEU A 40 -2.02 -16.18 13.04
CA LEU A 40 -0.92 -16.40 13.98
C LEU A 40 -1.37 -16.32 15.44
N GLU A 41 -2.26 -15.39 15.77
CA GLU A 41 -2.86 -15.26 17.10
C GLU A 41 -3.66 -16.49 17.48
N PHE A 42 -4.48 -17.00 16.55
CA PHE A 42 -5.23 -18.24 16.74
C PHE A 42 -4.31 -19.43 17.00
N LEU A 43 -3.21 -19.56 16.25
CA LEU A 43 -2.24 -20.63 16.46
C LEU A 43 -1.48 -20.51 17.79
N SER A 44 -1.23 -19.28 18.26
CA SER A 44 -0.41 -19.03 19.46
C SER A 44 -1.21 -19.10 20.76
N TYR A 45 -2.42 -18.55 20.77
CA TYR A 45 -3.23 -18.38 21.97
C TYR A 45 -4.51 -19.24 21.97
N GLY A 46 -4.85 -19.89 20.86
CA GLY A 46 -6.07 -20.70 20.72
C GLY A 46 -7.37 -19.91 20.78
N SER A 47 -7.30 -18.58 20.83
CA SER A 47 -8.44 -17.67 20.88
C SER A 47 -8.18 -16.44 20.01
N ILE A 48 -9.25 -15.87 19.46
CA ILE A 48 -9.20 -14.64 18.67
C ILE A 48 -10.07 -13.62 19.38
N GLU A 49 -9.45 -12.53 19.84
CA GLU A 49 -10.18 -11.43 20.44
C GLU A 49 -10.66 -10.45 19.35
N SER A 50 -11.98 -10.42 19.10
CA SER A 50 -12.56 -9.67 17.99
C SER A 50 -12.29 -8.15 18.07
N THR A 51 -12.19 -7.59 19.28
CA THR A 51 -11.83 -6.18 19.49
C THR A 51 -10.45 -5.88 18.92
N TRP A 52 -9.44 -6.72 19.24
CA TRP A 52 -8.09 -6.54 18.73
C TRP A 52 -8.00 -6.73 17.21
N VAL A 53 -8.75 -7.67 16.64
CA VAL A 53 -8.79 -7.85 15.17
C VAL A 53 -9.24 -6.56 14.48
N SER A 54 -10.30 -5.92 15.00
CA SER A 54 -10.84 -4.68 14.45
C SER A 54 -9.85 -3.51 14.56
N ILE A 55 -9.19 -3.38 15.73
CA ILE A 55 -8.19 -2.32 15.95
C ILE A 55 -6.99 -2.52 15.01
N ARG A 56 -6.45 -3.75 14.90
CA ARG A 56 -5.33 -4.06 14.00
C ARG A 56 -5.68 -3.81 12.54
N PHE A 57 -6.90 -4.16 12.13
CA PHE A 57 -7.36 -3.89 10.77
C PHE A 57 -7.30 -2.40 10.43
N ILE A 58 -7.81 -1.54 11.31
CA ILE A 58 -7.75 -0.08 11.13
C ILE A 58 -6.29 0.38 11.05
N ILE A 59 -5.44 -0.04 11.98
CA ILE A 59 -4.01 0.34 12.01
C ILE A 59 -3.29 -0.11 10.74
N PHE A 60 -3.47 -1.36 10.31
CA PHE A 60 -2.83 -1.88 9.10
C PHE A 60 -3.34 -1.20 7.83
N MET A 61 -4.61 -0.78 7.78
CA MET A 61 -5.10 0.06 6.68
C MET A 61 -4.38 1.41 6.62
N PHE A 62 -4.18 2.07 7.77
CA PHE A 62 -3.41 3.33 7.82
C PHE A 62 -1.96 3.12 7.37
N ILE A 63 -1.29 2.08 7.88
CA ILE A 63 0.08 1.74 7.47
C ILE A 63 0.13 1.49 5.96
N GLY A 64 -0.79 0.69 5.42
CA GLY A 64 -0.90 0.42 3.99
C GLY A 64 -1.10 1.67 3.14
N PHE A 65 -1.95 2.58 3.61
CA PHE A 65 -2.18 3.87 2.97
C PHE A 65 -0.89 4.70 2.89
N PHE A 66 -0.19 4.86 4.02
CA PHE A 66 1.06 5.64 4.06
C PHE A 66 2.16 5.01 3.21
N VAL A 67 2.33 3.69 3.26
CA VAL A 67 3.33 2.97 2.46
C VAL A 67 3.05 3.12 0.96
N ALA A 68 1.81 2.92 0.53
CA ALA A 68 1.46 3.08 -0.89
C ALA A 68 1.57 4.54 -1.35
N ASN A 69 1.24 5.50 -0.49
CA ASN A 69 1.36 6.92 -0.79
C ASN A 69 2.83 7.37 -0.89
N ALA A 70 3.69 6.92 0.03
CA ALA A 70 5.12 7.17 -0.04
C ALA A 70 5.73 6.54 -1.30
N ARG A 71 5.33 5.31 -1.63
CA ARG A 71 5.77 4.61 -2.84
C ARG A 71 5.32 5.33 -4.12
N TRP A 72 4.08 5.82 -4.16
CA TRP A 72 3.57 6.61 -5.28
C TRP A 72 4.41 7.89 -5.47
N ASN A 73 4.60 8.67 -4.41
CA ASN A 73 5.39 9.90 -4.46
C ASN A 73 6.85 9.65 -4.87
N ALA A 74 7.46 8.56 -4.39
CA ALA A 74 8.82 8.18 -4.77
C ALA A 74 8.91 7.83 -6.27
N MET A 75 7.88 7.19 -6.83
CA MET A 75 7.83 6.84 -8.24
C MET A 75 7.52 8.05 -9.13
N GLU A 76 6.69 8.99 -8.69
CA GLU A 76 6.52 10.29 -9.36
C GLU A 76 7.85 11.02 -9.44
N ARG A 77 8.55 11.21 -8.30
CA ARG A 77 9.87 11.87 -8.27
C ARG A 77 10.93 11.19 -9.14
N ARG A 78 10.85 9.86 -9.31
CA ARG A 78 11.86 9.07 -10.05
C ARG A 78 11.63 9.10 -11.56
N PHE A 79 10.39 9.19 -12.02
CA PHE A 79 10.03 9.03 -13.42
C PHE A 79 9.37 10.25 -14.07
N GLU A 80 8.89 11.21 -13.28
CA GLU A 80 8.51 12.52 -13.79
C GLU A 80 9.74 13.44 -13.78
N PRO A 81 10.03 14.11 -14.90
CA PRO A 81 11.04 15.17 -14.88
C PRO A 81 10.57 16.27 -13.92
N PRO A 82 11.48 16.90 -13.15
CA PRO A 82 11.12 18.05 -12.33
C PRO A 82 10.40 19.06 -13.23
N ALA A 83 9.23 19.53 -12.80
CA ALA A 83 8.45 20.51 -13.53
C ALA A 83 9.38 21.66 -13.97
N PRO A 84 9.29 22.14 -15.22
CA PRO A 84 10.14 23.23 -15.67
C PRO A 84 9.99 24.38 -14.67
N ARG A 85 11.12 24.82 -14.10
CA ARG A 85 11.15 26.03 -13.27
C ARG A 85 10.48 27.11 -14.12
N ARG A 86 9.30 27.57 -13.69
CA ARG A 86 8.68 28.72 -14.34
C ARG A 86 9.69 29.89 -14.22
N PRO A 87 9.94 30.61 -15.33
CA PRO A 87 10.91 31.70 -15.35
C PRO A 87 10.56 32.80 -14.34
#